data_AF-A0AAJ1RE09-F1
#
_entry.id   AF-A0AAJ1RE09-F1
#
_cell.length_a   1.000
_cell.length_b   1.000
_cell.length_c   1.000
_cell.angle_alpha   90.00
_cell.angle_beta   90.00
_cell.angle_gamma   90.00
#
_symmetry.space_group_name_H-M   'P 1'
#
loop_
_entity.id
_entity.type
_entity.pdbx_description
1 polymer ?
#
loop_
_entity_poly.entity_id
_entity_poly.type
_entity_poly.pdbx_seq_one_letter_code
_entity_poly.pdbx_strand_id
1 'polypeptide(L)'
;MIYVLMNATFHLSRSSLFFIRTLPFQYPEILVSIAFFKLNTGLILFELVLIVTIPALKLLGLSILLVTAVFVSLHLVFLVWFQGLELVYSIFNNLFKNKTKYATQILDSCWFVFAMVYFFNIRFRIDNWVAAQKISLLSMILLVTLVASLLAIIIILSRLKCPKEIIGHMQSNFVRPLPLRFRAKVSTLPLMAVSRFKLTWYYGIIVLVMCIFSLCYSGWRSMPQTMLFILPFVAVIWSLYADSLLKIRRLFNLYRIYPHVELAFILASLSLLLMPTLVIGLLTGNSWRPYLFGVGLSLAALILGFLFPKSQGNINETISSILTLIIAALLSILVNINSALLPVIFILVILAYYLIYKEEEPTI
;
A
#
# COMPACT_ATOMS: atom_id res chain seq x y z
N MET A 1 -7.54 -5.43 3.34
CA MET A 1 -6.39 -4.84 2.61
C MET A 1 -5.41 -4.13 3.55
N ILE A 2 -5.85 -3.21 4.42
CA ILE A 2 -4.97 -2.53 5.40
C ILE A 2 -4.11 -3.52 6.20
N TYR A 3 -4.72 -4.57 6.79
CA TYR A 3 -3.97 -5.59 7.52
C TYR A 3 -2.90 -6.30 6.67
N VAL A 4 -3.21 -6.65 5.41
CA VAL A 4 -2.26 -7.34 4.52
C VAL A 4 -1.10 -6.41 4.16
N LEU A 5 -1.38 -5.12 3.90
CA LEU A 5 -0.35 -4.10 3.70
C LEU A 5 0.56 -4.01 4.93
N MET A 6 -0.04 -3.90 6.12
CA MET A 6 0.65 -3.88 7.41
C MET A 6 1.51 -5.13 7.65
N ASN A 7 1.03 -6.31 7.26
CA ASN A 7 1.79 -7.54 7.43
C ASN A 7 2.95 -7.66 6.42
N ALA A 8 2.79 -7.09 5.23
CA ALA A 8 3.83 -7.07 4.18
C ALA A 8 4.92 -6.00 4.41
N THR A 9 4.57 -4.85 5.02
CA THR A 9 5.54 -3.78 5.28
C THR A 9 6.21 -3.91 6.65
N PHE A 10 5.52 -4.40 7.68
CA PHE A 10 6.10 -4.48 9.03
C PHE A 10 6.76 -5.84 9.28
N HIS A 11 8.03 -5.92 8.91
CA HIS A 11 8.94 -6.98 9.31
C HIS A 11 10.03 -6.42 10.22
N LEU A 12 10.24 -7.00 11.40
CA LEU A 12 11.36 -6.62 12.27
C LEU A 12 12.69 -6.91 11.57
N SER A 13 13.45 -5.87 11.25
CA SER A 13 14.80 -6.00 10.73
C SER A 13 15.72 -6.59 11.81
N ARG A 14 16.83 -7.22 11.38
CA ARG A 14 17.76 -7.89 12.30
C ARG A 14 18.31 -6.95 13.39
N SER A 15 18.60 -5.70 13.04
CA SER A 15 19.05 -4.67 13.98
C SER A 15 17.98 -4.35 15.02
N SER A 16 16.72 -4.19 14.59
CA SER A 16 15.60 -3.98 15.51
C SER A 16 15.35 -5.19 16.43
N LEU A 17 15.46 -6.40 15.90
CA LEU A 17 15.26 -7.64 16.66
C LEU A 17 16.40 -7.85 17.67
N PHE A 18 17.64 -7.51 17.30
CA PHE A 18 18.78 -7.49 18.21
C PHE A 18 18.58 -6.47 19.33
N PHE A 19 18.22 -5.22 19.00
CA PHE A 19 17.96 -4.17 19.99
C PHE A 19 16.82 -4.54 20.96
N ILE A 20 15.74 -5.11 20.43
CA ILE A 20 14.60 -5.58 21.22
C ILE A 20 15.01 -6.71 22.18
N ARG A 21 15.90 -7.61 21.76
CA ARG A 21 16.43 -8.70 22.62
C ARG A 21 17.39 -8.20 23.70
N THR A 22 18.01 -7.03 23.51
CA THR A 22 18.89 -6.42 24.52
C THR A 22 18.12 -5.62 25.57
N LEU A 23 16.84 -5.32 25.35
CA LEU A 23 16.00 -4.64 26.32
C LEU A 23 15.55 -5.60 27.44
N PRO A 24 15.34 -5.12 28.67
CA PRO A 24 14.93 -5.94 29.82
C PRO A 24 13.42 -6.26 29.80
N PHE A 25 12.87 -6.61 28.63
CA PHE A 25 11.46 -6.95 28.47
C PHE A 25 11.27 -8.45 28.21
N GLN A 26 10.16 -8.99 28.71
CA GLN A 26 9.81 -10.39 28.45
C GLN A 26 9.33 -10.54 26.99
N TYR A 27 9.63 -11.69 26.38
CA TYR A 27 9.18 -12.02 25.02
C TYR A 27 7.67 -11.80 24.76
N PRO A 28 6.73 -12.19 25.66
CA PRO A 28 5.30 -11.89 25.47
C PRO A 28 4.98 -10.39 25.44
N GLU A 29 5.67 -9.57 26.23
CA GLU A 29 5.48 -8.10 26.26
C GLU A 29 5.90 -7.47 24.93
N ILE A 30 7.00 -7.95 24.37
CA ILE A 30 7.50 -7.55 23.06
C ILE A 30 6.46 -7.88 21.97
N LEU A 31 5.89 -9.09 22.00
CA LEU A 31 4.86 -9.52 21.04
C LEU A 31 3.60 -8.66 21.12
N VAL A 32 3.14 -8.36 22.33
CA VAL A 32 2.00 -7.49 22.57
C VAL A 32 2.28 -6.08 22.03
N SER A 33 3.49 -5.55 22.29
CA SER A 33 3.92 -4.22 21.83
C SER A 33 3.96 -4.13 20.30
N ILE A 34 4.50 -5.13 19.61
CA ILE A 34 4.54 -5.18 18.13
C ILE A 34 3.13 -5.16 17.55
N ALA A 35 2.20 -5.91 18.15
CA ALA A 35 0.83 -5.97 17.68
C ALA A 35 0.05 -4.68 17.97
N PHE A 36 0.25 -4.04 19.13
CA PHE A 36 -0.30 -2.70 19.39
C PHE A 36 0.22 -1.67 18.40
N PHE A 37 1.51 -1.73 18.08
CA PHE A 37 2.11 -0.87 17.07
C PHE A 37 1.47 -1.09 15.69
N LYS A 38 1.28 -2.35 15.27
CA LYS A 38 0.58 -2.70 14.02
C LYS A 38 -0.88 -2.24 14.02
N LEU A 39 -1.60 -2.37 15.13
CA LEU A 39 -2.96 -1.91 15.26
C LEU A 39 -3.05 -0.39 15.13
N ASN A 40 -2.20 0.36 15.84
CA ASN A 40 -2.21 1.82 15.83
C ASN A 40 -1.87 2.39 14.44
N THR A 41 -0.83 1.85 13.79
CA THR A 41 -0.48 2.22 12.42
C THR A 41 -1.57 1.85 11.42
N GLY A 42 -2.21 0.69 11.59
CA GLY A 42 -3.39 0.29 10.83
C GLY A 42 -4.58 1.24 11.04
N LEU A 43 -4.79 1.71 12.27
CA LEU A 43 -5.87 2.63 12.64
C LEU A 43 -5.63 4.00 12.00
N ILE A 44 -4.40 4.52 12.00
CA ILE A 44 -4.06 5.76 11.28
C ILE A 44 -4.39 5.64 9.78
N LEU A 45 -4.06 4.51 9.15
CA LEU A 45 -4.42 4.27 7.75
C LEU A 45 -5.94 4.16 7.54
N PHE A 46 -6.65 3.57 8.50
CA PHE A 46 -8.11 3.48 8.46
C PHE A 46 -8.78 4.84 8.61
N GLU A 47 -8.27 5.70 9.49
CA GLU A 47 -8.76 7.08 9.67
C GLU A 47 -8.61 7.90 8.39
N LEU A 48 -7.50 7.73 7.65
CA LEU A 48 -7.34 8.37 6.35
C LEU A 48 -8.42 7.95 5.35
N VAL A 49 -8.84 6.67 5.37
CA VAL A 49 -9.96 6.19 4.55
C VAL A 49 -11.27 6.81 5.04
N LEU A 50 -11.48 6.90 6.35
CA LEU A 50 -12.68 7.50 6.92
C LEU A 50 -12.81 9.00 6.62
N ILE A 51 -11.72 9.76 6.65
CA ILE A 51 -11.72 11.18 6.29
C ILE A 51 -12.28 11.39 4.88
N VAL A 52 -11.98 10.46 3.96
CA VAL A 52 -12.50 10.50 2.58
C VAL A 52 -13.96 10.04 2.50
N THR A 53 -14.40 9.08 3.30
CA THR A 53 -15.75 8.50 3.22
C THR A 53 -16.81 9.22 4.06
N ILE A 54 -16.44 9.86 5.17
CA ILE A 54 -17.36 10.60 6.06
C ILE A 54 -18.12 11.71 5.33
N PRO A 55 -17.50 12.52 4.44
CA PRO A 55 -18.24 13.50 3.64
C PRO A 55 -19.36 12.87 2.80
N ALA A 56 -19.18 11.64 2.31
CA ALA A 56 -20.22 10.93 1.57
C ALA A 56 -21.40 10.51 2.47
N LEU A 57 -21.17 10.24 3.76
CA LEU A 57 -22.24 9.98 4.73
C LEU A 57 -23.08 11.22 5.03
N LYS A 58 -22.50 12.42 4.95
CA LYS A 58 -23.23 13.68 5.12
C LYS A 58 -24.29 13.89 4.01
N LEU A 59 -24.08 13.34 2.83
CA LEU A 59 -25.04 13.38 1.71
C LEU A 59 -26.34 12.63 2.01
N LEU A 60 -26.33 11.73 2.99
CA LEU A 60 -27.50 10.93 3.38
C LEU A 60 -28.45 11.67 4.34
N GLY A 61 -28.17 12.93 4.71
CA GLY A 61 -29.05 13.73 5.56
C GLY A 61 -29.24 13.19 6.98
N LEU A 62 -28.26 12.43 7.48
CA LEU A 62 -28.35 11.74 8.78
C LEU A 62 -28.22 12.72 9.96
N SER A 63 -28.90 12.43 11.05
CA SER A 63 -28.73 13.18 12.31
C SER A 63 -27.32 12.98 12.87
N ILE A 64 -26.81 13.97 13.61
CA ILE A 64 -25.46 13.96 14.19
C ILE A 64 -25.23 12.70 15.04
N LEU A 65 -26.22 12.32 15.86
CA LEU A 65 -26.15 11.13 16.71
C LEU A 65 -26.04 9.83 15.91
N LEU A 66 -26.67 9.78 14.74
CA LEU A 66 -26.59 8.60 13.88
C LEU A 66 -25.25 8.55 13.13
N VAL A 67 -24.71 9.70 12.74
CA VAL A 67 -23.35 9.79 12.17
C VAL A 67 -22.30 9.33 13.18
N THR A 68 -22.39 9.75 14.45
CA THR A 68 -21.47 9.28 15.49
C THR A 68 -21.62 7.79 15.77
N ALA A 69 -22.84 7.26 15.78
CA ALA A 69 -23.07 5.82 15.93
C ALA A 69 -22.47 5.01 14.77
N VAL A 70 -22.63 5.47 13.52
CA VAL A 70 -21.97 4.86 12.35
C VAL A 70 -20.45 4.90 12.52
N PHE A 71 -19.89 6.05 12.92
CA PHE A 71 -18.45 6.21 13.12
C PHE A 71 -17.89 5.21 14.15
N VAL A 72 -18.56 5.06 15.29
CA VAL A 72 -18.18 4.07 16.32
C VAL A 72 -18.31 2.63 15.79
N SER A 73 -19.38 2.33 15.05
CA SER A 73 -19.58 1.01 14.46
C SER A 73 -18.47 0.63 13.47
N LEU A 74 -18.01 1.59 12.65
CA LEU A 74 -16.93 1.37 11.69
C LEU A 74 -15.60 1.08 12.39
N HIS A 75 -15.29 1.77 13.49
CA HIS A 75 -14.11 1.51 14.30
C HIS A 75 -14.13 0.13 14.97
N LEU A 76 -15.27 -0.27 15.53
CA LEU A 76 -15.42 -1.60 16.14
C LEU A 76 -15.27 -2.71 15.10
N VAL A 77 -15.92 -2.57 13.93
CA VAL A 77 -15.79 -3.54 12.84
C VAL A 77 -14.34 -3.60 12.34
N PHE A 78 -13.65 -2.47 12.21
CA PHE A 78 -12.23 -2.44 11.86
C PHE A 78 -11.38 -3.21 12.88
N LEU A 79 -11.58 -2.98 14.18
CA LEU A 79 -10.85 -3.65 15.25
C LEU A 79 -11.07 -5.17 15.21
N VAL A 80 -12.33 -5.62 15.07
CA VAL A 80 -12.70 -7.04 14.96
C VAL A 80 -11.98 -7.70 13.79
N TRP A 81 -12.04 -7.11 12.60
CA TRP A 81 -11.39 -7.68 11.42
C TRP A 81 -9.87 -7.65 11.53
N PHE A 82 -9.28 -6.56 12.04
CA PHE A 82 -7.83 -6.44 12.17
C PHE A 82 -7.26 -7.49 13.15
N GLN A 83 -7.86 -7.60 14.33
CA GLN A 83 -7.45 -8.59 15.33
C GLN A 83 -7.80 -10.03 14.89
N GLY A 84 -8.94 -10.22 14.22
CA GLY A 84 -9.37 -11.52 13.69
C GLY A 84 -8.41 -12.04 12.63
N LEU A 85 -7.95 -11.18 11.71
CA LEU A 85 -6.91 -11.54 10.75
C LEU A 85 -5.60 -11.86 11.48
N GLU A 86 -5.20 -11.09 12.49
CA GLU A 86 -3.99 -11.40 13.24
C GLU A 86 -4.03 -12.77 13.93
N LEU A 87 -5.18 -13.14 14.49
CA LEU A 87 -5.44 -14.47 15.03
C LEU A 87 -5.32 -15.55 13.96
N VAL A 88 -5.97 -15.37 12.80
CA VAL A 88 -5.89 -16.33 11.69
C VAL A 88 -4.45 -16.55 11.25
N TYR A 89 -3.66 -15.49 11.12
CA TYR A 89 -2.24 -15.60 10.77
C TYR A 89 -1.42 -16.28 11.87
N SER A 90 -1.74 -16.04 13.15
CA SER A 90 -1.09 -16.71 14.28
C SER A 90 -1.36 -18.21 14.26
N ILE A 91 -2.63 -18.61 14.12
CA ILE A 91 -3.05 -20.02 14.02
C ILE A 91 -2.39 -20.67 12.80
N PHE A 92 -2.44 -20.02 11.65
CA PHE A 92 -1.84 -20.55 10.43
C PHE A 92 -0.32 -20.72 10.56
N ASN A 93 0.39 -19.74 11.12
CA ASN A 93 1.82 -19.86 11.37
C ASN A 93 2.15 -20.98 12.36
N ASN A 94 1.34 -21.17 13.41
CA ASN A 94 1.54 -22.25 14.37
C ASN A 94 1.30 -23.63 13.75
N LEU A 95 0.31 -23.77 12.87
CA LEU A 95 0.02 -25.01 12.15
C LEU A 95 1.07 -25.35 11.08
N PHE A 96 1.63 -24.34 10.41
CA PHE A 96 2.54 -24.51 9.26
C PHE A 96 4.00 -24.12 9.55
N LYS A 97 4.36 -23.98 10.83
CA LYS A 97 5.62 -23.44 11.36
C LYS A 97 6.91 -23.95 10.69
N ASN A 98 6.88 -25.17 10.15
CA ASN A 98 8.06 -25.83 9.55
C ASN A 98 7.90 -26.21 8.07
N LYS A 99 6.75 -25.99 7.43
CA LYS A 99 6.45 -26.64 6.13
C LYS A 99 6.73 -25.77 4.91
N THR A 100 6.55 -24.46 4.96
CA THR A 100 6.82 -23.60 3.79
C THR A 100 7.26 -22.17 4.16
N LYS A 101 8.38 -21.73 3.57
CA LYS A 101 8.84 -20.32 3.64
C LYS A 101 7.84 -19.33 3.02
N TYR A 102 6.93 -19.83 2.20
CA TYR A 102 5.94 -19.08 1.43
C TYR A 102 4.54 -19.10 2.03
N ALA A 103 4.33 -19.75 3.19
CA ALA A 103 3.01 -19.94 3.80
C ALA A 103 2.25 -18.61 3.95
N THR A 104 2.92 -17.58 4.49
CA THR A 104 2.32 -16.26 4.70
C THR A 104 1.95 -15.57 3.39
N GLN A 105 2.76 -15.73 2.34
CA GLN A 105 2.50 -15.14 1.02
C GLN A 105 1.30 -15.81 0.31
N ILE A 106 1.14 -17.11 0.49
CA ILE A 106 -0.03 -17.85 0.00
C ILE A 106 -1.29 -17.33 0.72
N LEU A 107 -1.23 -17.17 2.04
CA LEU A 107 -2.34 -16.63 2.83
C LEU A 107 -2.68 -15.19 2.42
N ASP A 108 -1.69 -14.32 2.22
CA ASP A 108 -1.88 -12.96 1.72
C ASP A 108 -2.59 -12.97 0.35
N SER A 109 -2.16 -13.85 -0.57
CA SER A 109 -2.75 -14.00 -1.90
C SER A 109 -4.21 -14.47 -1.84
N CYS A 110 -4.52 -15.45 -0.97
CA CYS A 110 -5.88 -15.92 -0.73
C CYS A 110 -6.79 -14.79 -0.22
N TRP A 111 -6.30 -13.98 0.72
CA TRP A 111 -7.06 -12.83 1.23
C TRP A 111 -7.29 -11.77 0.15
N PHE A 112 -6.32 -11.54 -0.73
CA PHE A 112 -6.49 -10.65 -1.88
C PHE A 112 -7.58 -11.16 -2.82
N VAL A 113 -7.57 -12.45 -3.18
CA VAL A 113 -8.60 -13.06 -4.03
C VAL A 113 -9.97 -12.98 -3.35
N PHE A 114 -10.06 -13.30 -2.07
CA PHE A 114 -11.30 -13.19 -1.30
C PHE A 114 -11.86 -11.76 -1.30
N ALA A 115 -11.00 -10.77 -1.07
CA ALA A 115 -11.40 -9.36 -1.12
C ALA A 115 -11.95 -8.97 -2.50
N MET A 116 -11.34 -9.45 -3.59
CA MET A 116 -11.84 -9.19 -4.94
C MET A 116 -13.21 -9.81 -5.18
N VAL A 117 -13.39 -11.09 -4.84
CA VAL A 117 -14.67 -11.78 -4.98
C VAL A 117 -15.75 -11.07 -4.16
N TYR A 118 -15.40 -10.61 -2.95
CA TYR A 118 -16.29 -9.83 -2.13
C TYR A 118 -16.70 -8.52 -2.81
N PHE A 119 -15.73 -7.71 -3.26
CA PHE A 119 -16.01 -6.40 -3.86
C PHE A 119 -16.81 -6.47 -5.16
N PHE A 120 -16.53 -7.45 -6.03
CA PHE A 120 -17.16 -7.52 -7.35
C PHE A 120 -18.49 -8.29 -7.37
N ASN A 121 -18.71 -9.27 -6.48
CA ASN A 121 -19.88 -10.14 -6.53
C ASN A 121 -20.71 -10.09 -5.24
N ILE A 122 -20.09 -10.36 -4.10
CA ILE A 122 -20.83 -10.58 -2.84
C ILE A 122 -21.40 -9.26 -2.30
N ARG A 123 -20.65 -8.15 -2.41
CA ARG A 123 -21.04 -6.84 -1.89
C ARG A 123 -22.45 -6.42 -2.34
N PHE A 124 -22.71 -6.43 -3.64
CA PHE A 124 -24.01 -5.98 -4.17
C PHE A 124 -25.17 -6.85 -3.69
N ARG A 125 -24.94 -8.16 -3.52
CA ARG A 125 -25.96 -9.06 -2.96
C ARG A 125 -26.25 -8.74 -1.49
N ILE A 126 -25.21 -8.45 -0.71
CA ILE A 126 -25.36 -8.04 0.69
C ILE A 126 -26.07 -6.69 0.77
N ASP A 127 -25.63 -5.69 0.00
CA ASP A 127 -26.20 -4.34 -0.01
C ASP A 127 -27.71 -4.40 -0.34
N ASN A 128 -28.09 -5.18 -1.35
CA ASN A 128 -29.50 -5.38 -1.72
C ASN A 128 -30.28 -6.13 -0.63
N TRP A 129 -29.69 -7.15 -0.01
CA TRP A 129 -30.34 -7.91 1.06
C TRP A 129 -30.57 -7.08 2.31
N VAL A 130 -29.60 -6.22 2.68
CA VAL A 130 -29.72 -5.28 3.81
C VAL A 130 -30.76 -4.21 3.50
N ALA A 131 -30.74 -3.64 2.28
CA ALA A 131 -31.72 -2.63 1.87
C ALA A 131 -33.17 -3.16 1.83
N ALA A 132 -33.36 -4.46 1.57
CA ALA A 132 -34.67 -5.09 1.56
C ALA A 132 -35.27 -5.33 2.97
N GLN A 133 -34.48 -5.19 4.04
CA GLN A 133 -34.98 -5.39 5.39
C GLN A 133 -35.84 -4.21 5.84
N LYS A 134 -36.97 -4.49 6.49
CA LYS A 134 -37.88 -3.47 7.06
C LYS A 134 -37.40 -2.92 8.42
N ILE A 135 -36.15 -3.17 8.78
CA ILE A 135 -35.56 -2.80 10.06
C ILE A 135 -35.08 -1.35 9.98
N SER A 136 -35.31 -0.55 11.01
CA SER A 136 -34.83 0.83 11.03
C SER A 136 -33.30 0.91 11.00
N LEU A 137 -32.76 1.90 10.31
CA LEU A 137 -31.30 2.06 10.16
C LEU A 137 -30.58 2.16 11.51
N LEU A 138 -31.20 2.80 12.52
CA LEU A 138 -30.67 2.87 13.87
C LEU A 138 -30.56 1.49 14.54
N SER A 139 -31.60 0.65 14.43
CA SER A 139 -31.59 -0.68 15.05
C SER A 139 -30.60 -1.62 14.36
N MET A 140 -30.40 -1.46 13.05
CA MET A 140 -29.31 -2.15 12.34
C MET A 140 -27.93 -1.74 12.85
N ILE A 141 -27.65 -0.44 13.02
CA ILE A 141 -26.36 0.02 13.55
C ILE A 141 -26.13 -0.53 14.96
N LEU A 142 -27.13 -0.46 15.84
CA LEU A 142 -27.03 -0.98 17.19
C LEU A 142 -26.74 -2.49 17.20
N LEU A 143 -27.44 -3.26 16.36
CA LEU A 143 -27.20 -4.70 16.22
C LEU A 143 -25.75 -4.98 15.77
N VAL A 144 -25.27 -4.27 14.75
CA VAL A 144 -23.89 -4.42 14.25
C VAL A 144 -22.88 -4.06 15.34
N THR A 145 -23.10 -2.98 16.09
CA THR A 145 -22.20 -2.59 17.19
C THR A 145 -22.16 -3.63 18.30
N LEU A 146 -23.31 -4.23 18.66
CA LEU A 146 -23.39 -5.27 19.69
C LEU A 146 -22.73 -6.57 19.25
N VAL A 147 -22.95 -7.00 18.00
CA VAL A 147 -22.28 -8.19 17.46
C VAL A 147 -20.78 -7.97 17.35
N ALA A 148 -20.34 -6.79 16.88
CA ALA A 148 -18.93 -6.46 16.77
C ALA A 148 -18.23 -6.39 18.13
N SER A 149 -18.86 -5.84 19.17
CA SER A 149 -18.26 -5.79 20.51
C SER A 149 -18.09 -7.17 21.12
N LEU A 150 -19.09 -8.05 20.99
CA LEU A 150 -18.99 -9.45 21.43
C LEU A 150 -17.88 -10.20 20.70
N LEU A 151 -17.80 -10.06 19.37
CA LEU A 151 -16.73 -10.65 18.58
C LEU A 151 -15.36 -10.11 18.97
N ALA A 152 -15.23 -8.81 19.24
CA ALA A 152 -13.97 -8.20 19.67
C ALA A 152 -13.46 -8.83 20.97
N ILE A 153 -14.33 -9.01 21.96
CA ILE A 153 -13.99 -9.65 23.24
C ILE A 153 -13.48 -11.08 23.01
N ILE A 154 -14.22 -11.88 22.22
CA ILE A 154 -13.83 -13.27 21.93
C ILE A 154 -12.47 -13.33 21.24
N ILE A 155 -12.24 -12.47 20.23
CA ILE A 155 -11.00 -12.44 19.47
C ILE A 155 -9.82 -12.03 20.37
N ILE A 156 -9.97 -10.99 21.20
CA ILE A 156 -8.91 -10.53 22.11
C ILE A 156 -8.55 -11.65 23.09
N LEU A 157 -9.54 -12.32 23.69
CA LEU A 157 -9.30 -13.45 24.61
C LEU A 157 -8.60 -14.62 23.92
N SER A 158 -9.01 -14.96 22.69
CA SER A 158 -8.38 -16.04 21.91
C SER A 158 -6.94 -15.71 21.53
N ARG A 159 -6.64 -14.44 21.25
CA ARG A 159 -5.31 -13.97 20.89
C ARG A 159 -4.31 -14.11 22.03
N LEU A 160 -4.73 -13.83 23.26
CA LEU A 160 -3.87 -14.02 24.45
C LEU A 160 -3.37 -15.46 24.57
N LYS A 161 -4.13 -16.45 24.07
CA LYS A 161 -3.76 -17.88 24.08
C LYS A 161 -2.92 -18.32 22.88
N CYS A 162 -2.92 -17.56 21.78
CA CYS A 162 -2.21 -17.90 20.55
C CYS A 162 -1.35 -16.73 20.05
N PRO A 163 -0.22 -16.42 20.72
CA PRO A 163 0.68 -15.38 20.28
C PRO A 163 1.37 -15.74 18.95
N LYS A 164 1.47 -14.77 18.04
CA LYS A 164 2.16 -14.93 16.76
C LYS A 164 3.67 -14.90 17.01
N GLU A 165 4.39 -15.93 16.58
CA GLU A 165 5.85 -15.93 16.69
C GLU A 165 6.52 -14.93 15.75
N ILE A 166 7.60 -14.29 16.23
CA ILE A 166 8.45 -13.43 15.40
C ILE A 166 9.27 -14.34 14.48
N ILE A 167 8.83 -14.49 13.24
CA ILE A 167 9.60 -15.22 12.22
C ILE A 167 10.82 -14.37 11.84
N GLY A 168 11.98 -14.71 12.41
CA GLY A 168 13.27 -14.04 12.20
C GLY A 168 14.05 -14.50 10.97
N HIS A 169 13.38 -14.83 9.86
CA HIS A 169 14.07 -15.31 8.66
C HIS A 169 14.53 -14.16 7.76
N MET A 170 15.82 -14.16 7.41
CA MET A 170 16.38 -13.30 6.37
C MET A 170 15.73 -13.65 5.02
N GLN A 171 14.82 -12.80 4.56
CA GLN A 171 14.33 -12.83 3.19
C GLN A 171 15.09 -11.77 2.40
N SER A 172 15.80 -12.20 1.35
CA SER A 172 16.32 -11.25 0.36
C SER A 172 15.13 -10.50 -0.24
N ASN A 173 15.16 -9.16 -0.19
CA ASN A 173 14.16 -8.30 -0.85
C ASN A 173 14.36 -8.27 -2.38
N PHE A 174 15.47 -8.81 -2.86
CA PHE A 174 15.82 -8.86 -4.27
C PHE A 174 15.43 -10.19 -4.90
N VAL A 175 14.87 -10.11 -6.11
CA VAL A 175 14.82 -11.20 -7.08
C VAL A 175 16.16 -11.19 -7.80
N ARG A 176 16.76 -12.36 -8.02
CA ARG A 176 17.81 -12.47 -9.04
C ARG A 176 17.07 -12.48 -10.38
N PRO A 177 17.01 -11.37 -11.14
CA PRO A 177 16.40 -11.47 -12.46
C PRO A 177 17.14 -12.56 -13.24
N LEU A 178 16.45 -13.24 -14.15
CA LEU A 178 17.14 -13.98 -15.19
C LEU A 178 18.20 -13.06 -15.81
N PRO A 179 19.36 -13.56 -16.26
CA PRO A 179 20.39 -12.75 -16.91
C PRO A 179 19.82 -12.23 -18.24
N LEU A 180 18.97 -11.21 -18.15
CA LEU A 180 18.51 -10.44 -19.27
C LEU A 180 19.77 -9.75 -19.79
N ARG A 181 20.17 -10.10 -21.00
CA ARG A 181 21.27 -9.46 -21.75
C ARG A 181 20.92 -8.01 -22.11
N PHE A 182 20.29 -7.25 -21.22
CA PHE A 182 20.27 -5.81 -21.34
C PHE A 182 21.69 -5.35 -21.07
N ARG A 183 22.38 -4.86 -22.12
CA ARG A 183 23.55 -4.00 -21.92
C ARG A 183 23.10 -2.92 -20.95
N ALA A 184 23.63 -2.93 -19.73
CA ALA A 184 23.31 -1.96 -18.70
C ALA A 184 23.76 -0.58 -19.19
N LYS A 185 22.85 0.12 -19.88
CA LYS A 185 23.03 1.51 -20.29
C LYS A 185 22.48 2.39 -19.18
N VAL A 186 23.07 3.56 -19.01
CA VAL A 186 22.63 4.58 -18.04
C VAL A 186 21.12 4.88 -18.20
N SER A 187 20.61 4.86 -19.43
CA SER A 187 19.19 5.09 -19.74
C SER A 187 18.23 4.03 -19.18
N THR A 188 18.70 2.79 -18.98
CA THR A 188 17.90 1.67 -18.45
C THR A 188 18.06 1.48 -16.95
N LEU A 189 18.99 2.23 -16.33
CA LEU A 189 19.35 2.08 -14.93
C LEU A 189 18.15 2.29 -14.00
N PRO A 190 17.29 3.32 -14.15
CA PRO A 190 16.18 3.52 -13.23
C PRO A 190 15.20 2.36 -13.17
N LEU A 191 14.75 1.86 -14.33
CA LEU A 191 13.78 0.77 -14.42
C LEU A 191 14.38 -0.57 -13.97
N MET A 192 15.65 -0.81 -14.26
CA MET A 192 16.38 -1.99 -13.78
C MET A 192 16.55 -1.98 -12.25
N ALA A 193 16.84 -0.80 -11.69
CA ALA A 193 17.09 -0.64 -10.27
C ALA A 193 15.82 -0.84 -9.43
N VAL A 194 14.66 -0.51 -9.98
CA VAL A 194 13.35 -0.72 -9.35
C VAL A 194 12.82 -2.16 -9.58
N SER A 195 12.99 -2.73 -10.78
CA SER A 195 12.44 -4.06 -11.13
C SER A 195 13.07 -5.25 -10.41
N ARG A 196 14.28 -5.09 -9.84
CA ARG A 196 14.97 -6.14 -9.09
C ARG A 196 14.34 -6.46 -7.73
N PHE A 197 13.44 -5.63 -7.21
CA PHE A 197 12.79 -5.87 -5.93
C PHE A 197 11.62 -6.84 -6.07
N LYS A 198 11.47 -7.77 -5.11
CA LYS A 198 10.31 -8.67 -5.02
C LYS A 198 8.99 -7.92 -4.93
N LEU A 199 9.00 -6.79 -4.22
CA LEU A 199 7.82 -5.95 -4.04
C LEU A 199 7.29 -5.40 -5.37
N THR A 200 8.19 -5.06 -6.31
CA THR A 200 7.83 -4.64 -7.67
C THR A 200 7.02 -5.70 -8.40
N TRP A 201 7.48 -6.96 -8.34
CA TRP A 201 6.78 -8.09 -8.93
C TRP A 201 5.45 -8.37 -8.23
N TYR A 202 5.40 -8.24 -6.91
CA TYR A 202 4.17 -8.39 -6.14
C TYR A 202 3.10 -7.38 -6.57
N TYR A 203 3.44 -6.09 -6.67
CA TYR A 203 2.52 -5.08 -7.19
C TYR A 203 2.12 -5.34 -8.64
N GLY A 204 3.06 -5.74 -9.50
CA GLY A 204 2.77 -6.11 -10.89
C GLY A 204 1.78 -7.27 -11.01
N ILE A 205 1.96 -8.34 -10.23
CA ILE A 205 1.06 -9.49 -10.19
C ILE A 205 -0.31 -9.07 -9.66
N ILE A 206 -0.38 -8.29 -8.57
CA ILE A 206 -1.66 -7.80 -8.06
C ILE A 206 -2.41 -7.04 -9.15
N VAL A 207 -1.77 -6.08 -9.82
CA VAL A 207 -2.39 -5.27 -10.87
C VAL A 207 -2.85 -6.14 -12.03
N LEU A 208 -2.04 -7.12 -12.45
CA LEU A 208 -2.41 -8.08 -13.48
C LEU A 208 -3.65 -8.91 -13.08
N VAL A 209 -3.70 -9.40 -11.84
CA VAL A 209 -4.87 -10.11 -11.31
C VAL A 209 -6.09 -9.20 -11.27
N MET A 210 -5.96 -7.93 -10.84
CA MET A 210 -7.07 -6.98 -10.86
C MET A 210 -7.59 -6.75 -12.29
N CYS A 211 -6.69 -6.68 -13.27
CA CYS A 211 -7.03 -6.52 -14.68
C CYS A 211 -7.81 -7.73 -15.22
N ILE A 212 -7.37 -8.96 -14.89
CA ILE A 212 -8.07 -10.20 -15.29
C ILE A 212 -9.46 -10.24 -14.64
N PHE A 213 -9.56 -9.96 -13.33
CA PHE A 213 -10.84 -9.93 -12.64
C PHE A 213 -11.80 -8.90 -13.23
N SER A 214 -11.30 -7.70 -13.55
CA SER A 214 -12.08 -6.68 -14.22
C SER A 214 -12.60 -7.14 -15.58
N LEU A 215 -11.77 -7.81 -16.38
CA LEU A 215 -12.17 -8.36 -17.67
C LEU A 215 -13.29 -9.40 -17.52
N CYS A 216 -13.17 -10.31 -16.55
CA CYS A 216 -14.15 -11.38 -16.32
C CYS A 216 -15.50 -10.86 -15.81
N TYR A 217 -15.51 -9.86 -14.92
CA TYR A 217 -16.74 -9.41 -14.23
C TYR A 217 -17.39 -8.18 -14.84
N SER A 218 -16.60 -7.22 -15.34
CA SER A 218 -17.15 -5.99 -15.93
C SER A 218 -17.39 -6.14 -17.44
N GLY A 219 -16.66 -7.04 -18.11
CA GLY A 219 -16.74 -7.22 -19.56
C GLY A 219 -15.93 -6.18 -20.34
N TRP A 220 -15.80 -6.40 -21.64
CA TRP A 220 -14.82 -5.70 -22.50
C TRP A 220 -15.00 -4.18 -22.57
N ARG A 221 -16.24 -3.67 -22.46
CA ARG A 221 -16.55 -2.24 -22.62
C ARG A 221 -16.24 -1.40 -21.38
N SER A 222 -16.46 -1.92 -20.17
CA SER A 222 -16.21 -1.21 -18.91
C SER A 222 -14.85 -1.53 -18.29
N MET A 223 -14.21 -2.63 -18.70
CA MET A 223 -12.86 -2.98 -18.23
C MET A 223 -11.85 -1.82 -18.40
N PRO A 224 -11.75 -1.16 -19.57
CA PRO A 224 -10.85 -0.02 -19.75
C PRO A 224 -11.04 1.11 -18.71
N GLN A 225 -12.29 1.40 -18.33
CA GLN A 225 -12.59 2.41 -17.32
C GLN A 225 -12.06 2.01 -15.94
N THR A 226 -12.26 0.75 -15.54
CA THR A 226 -11.73 0.27 -14.25
C THR A 226 -10.19 0.21 -14.25
N MET A 227 -9.56 -0.11 -15.38
CA MET A 227 -8.10 -0.15 -15.50
C MET A 227 -7.46 1.22 -15.31
N LEU A 228 -8.13 2.29 -15.76
CA LEU A 228 -7.66 3.67 -15.57
C LEU A 228 -7.49 4.04 -14.10
N PHE A 229 -8.27 3.45 -13.21
CA PHE A 229 -8.14 3.68 -11.77
C PHE A 229 -7.08 2.80 -11.12
N ILE A 230 -6.84 1.59 -11.65
CA ILE A 230 -5.93 0.61 -11.02
C ILE A 230 -4.47 0.84 -11.44
N LEU A 231 -4.23 1.03 -12.74
CA LEU A 231 -2.89 1.08 -13.31
C LEU A 231 -2.00 2.21 -12.75
N PRO A 232 -2.50 3.43 -12.43
CA PRO A 232 -1.67 4.46 -11.82
C PRO A 232 -1.03 4.04 -10.51
N PHE A 233 -1.57 3.07 -9.77
CA PHE A 233 -0.98 2.61 -8.50
C PHE A 233 0.31 1.81 -8.68
N VAL A 234 0.63 1.33 -9.89
CA VAL A 234 1.96 0.78 -10.22
C VAL A 234 3.06 1.84 -10.01
N ALA A 235 2.72 3.14 -10.03
CA ALA A 235 3.64 4.23 -9.76
C ALA A 235 4.33 4.18 -8.38
N VAL A 236 3.72 3.54 -7.38
CA VAL A 236 4.24 3.51 -5.99
C VAL A 236 5.60 2.80 -5.88
N ILE A 237 5.93 1.97 -6.87
CA ILE A 237 7.15 1.17 -6.92
C ILE A 237 8.41 2.08 -6.97
N TRP A 238 8.28 3.32 -7.44
CA TRP A 238 9.37 4.30 -7.48
C TRP A 238 9.93 4.69 -6.11
N SER A 239 9.20 4.42 -5.01
CA SER A 239 9.74 4.51 -3.65
C SER A 239 10.96 3.61 -3.40
N LEU A 240 11.18 2.58 -4.21
CA LEU A 240 12.29 1.63 -4.09
C LEU A 240 13.56 2.10 -4.82
N TYR A 241 13.48 3.18 -5.61
CA TYR A 241 14.59 3.65 -6.43
C TYR A 241 15.77 4.13 -5.57
N ALA A 242 15.51 4.92 -4.53
CA ALA A 242 16.55 5.37 -3.59
C ALA A 242 17.30 4.20 -2.95
N ASP A 243 16.55 3.26 -2.37
CA ASP A 243 17.09 2.04 -1.74
C ASP A 243 17.97 1.21 -2.70
N SER A 244 17.66 1.30 -3.99
CA SER A 244 18.40 0.56 -5.01
C SER A 244 19.82 1.10 -5.22
N LEU A 245 20.03 2.39 -4.96
CA LEU A 245 21.24 3.14 -5.28
C LEU A 245 22.05 3.58 -4.08
N LEU A 246 21.56 3.47 -2.84
CA LEU A 246 22.26 3.95 -1.63
C LEU A 246 23.76 3.61 -1.55
N LYS A 247 24.17 2.42 -1.99
CA LYS A 247 25.58 1.98 -1.96
C LYS A 247 26.38 2.38 -3.20
N ILE A 248 25.73 2.61 -4.33
CA ILE A 248 26.35 2.79 -5.65
C ILE A 248 26.35 4.27 -6.05
N ARG A 249 25.45 5.09 -5.49
CA ARG A 249 25.28 6.50 -5.85
C ARG A 249 26.57 7.31 -5.69
N ARG A 250 27.38 7.03 -4.67
CA ARG A 250 28.70 7.68 -4.50
C ARG A 250 29.65 7.46 -5.68
N LEU A 251 29.39 6.45 -6.50
CA LEU A 251 30.15 6.14 -7.71
C LEU A 251 29.62 6.87 -8.95
N PHE A 252 28.51 7.59 -8.88
CA PHE A 252 27.91 8.27 -10.06
C PHE A 252 28.83 9.33 -10.64
N ASN A 253 29.57 10.05 -9.78
CA ASN A 253 30.63 10.97 -10.19
C ASN A 253 31.72 10.28 -11.02
N LEU A 254 32.10 9.04 -10.66
CA LEU A 254 33.07 8.24 -11.41
C LEU A 254 32.52 7.79 -12.77
N TYR A 255 31.22 7.49 -12.84
CA TYR A 255 30.54 7.11 -14.08
C TYR A 255 30.04 8.29 -14.92
N ARG A 256 30.32 9.54 -14.50
CA ARG A 256 29.87 10.78 -15.15
C ARG A 256 28.35 10.84 -15.37
N ILE A 257 27.60 10.31 -14.40
CA ILE A 257 26.15 10.44 -14.36
C ILE A 257 25.86 11.73 -13.59
N TYR A 258 25.30 12.73 -14.27
CA TYR A 258 24.94 14.01 -13.66
C TYR A 258 23.47 14.01 -13.20
N PRO A 259 23.08 14.84 -12.20
CA PRO A 259 21.72 14.86 -11.63
C PRO A 259 20.61 15.09 -12.65
N HIS A 260 20.85 15.99 -13.61
CA HIS A 260 19.88 16.33 -14.65
C HIS A 260 19.70 15.18 -15.66
N VAL A 261 20.77 14.43 -15.94
CA VAL A 261 20.73 13.23 -16.79
C VAL A 261 20.00 12.11 -16.06
N GLU A 262 20.27 11.91 -14.78
CA GLU A 262 19.56 10.94 -13.94
C GLU A 262 18.06 11.25 -13.90
N LEU A 263 17.69 12.50 -13.61
CA LEU A 263 16.29 12.93 -13.57
C LEU A 263 15.59 12.73 -14.93
N ALA A 264 16.26 13.06 -16.04
CA ALA A 264 15.69 12.86 -17.37
C ALA A 264 15.39 11.39 -17.66
N PHE A 265 16.29 10.46 -17.27
CA PHE A 265 16.05 9.03 -17.43
C PHE A 265 14.99 8.49 -16.46
N ILE A 266 14.91 9.05 -15.25
CA ILE A 266 13.81 8.76 -14.32
C ILE A 266 12.48 9.20 -14.96
N LEU A 267 12.35 10.43 -15.43
CA LEU A 267 11.12 10.92 -16.10
C LEU A 267 10.75 10.08 -17.33
N ALA A 268 11.72 9.72 -18.16
CA ALA A 268 11.50 8.85 -19.31
C ALA A 268 10.97 7.47 -18.90
N SER A 269 11.55 6.86 -17.86
CA SER A 269 11.12 5.54 -17.37
C SER A 269 9.79 5.56 -16.62
N LEU A 270 9.49 6.63 -15.87
CA LEU A 270 8.17 6.91 -15.29
C LEU A 270 7.12 6.96 -16.40
N SER A 271 7.40 7.74 -17.45
CA SER A 271 6.49 7.89 -18.58
C SER A 271 6.23 6.57 -19.29
N LEU A 272 7.27 5.76 -19.53
CA LEU A 272 7.18 4.45 -20.18
C LEU A 272 6.31 3.48 -19.37
N LEU A 273 6.51 3.42 -18.05
CA LEU A 273 5.74 2.55 -17.16
C LEU A 273 4.25 2.89 -17.16
N LEU A 274 3.92 4.18 -17.27
CA LEU A 274 2.55 4.69 -17.26
C LEU A 274 1.92 4.80 -18.65
N MET A 275 2.65 4.54 -19.75
CA MET A 275 2.10 4.58 -21.11
C MET A 275 0.79 3.80 -21.29
N PRO A 276 0.62 2.59 -20.72
CA PRO A 276 -0.66 1.88 -20.82
C PRO A 276 -1.85 2.69 -20.30
N THR A 277 -1.67 3.50 -19.24
CA THR A 277 -2.76 4.37 -18.72
C THR A 277 -3.13 5.47 -19.70
N LEU A 278 -2.15 6.05 -20.38
CA LEU A 278 -2.37 7.09 -21.38
C LEU A 278 -3.11 6.51 -22.59
N VAL A 279 -2.66 5.36 -23.09
CA VAL A 279 -3.29 4.67 -24.23
C VAL A 279 -4.74 4.32 -23.92
N ILE A 280 -5.01 3.70 -22.77
CA ILE A 280 -6.38 3.36 -22.35
C ILE A 280 -7.23 4.63 -22.15
N GLY A 281 -6.64 5.70 -21.64
CA GLY A 281 -7.34 6.98 -21.42
C GLY A 281 -7.84 7.54 -22.74
N LEU A 282 -6.95 7.64 -23.72
CA LEU A 282 -7.28 8.11 -25.06
C LEU A 282 -8.30 7.20 -25.76
N LEU A 283 -8.15 5.88 -25.66
CA LEU A 283 -9.07 4.91 -26.30
C LEU A 283 -10.49 4.95 -25.73
N THR A 284 -10.64 5.31 -24.45
CA THR A 284 -11.96 5.38 -23.79
C THR A 284 -12.64 6.74 -23.92
N GLY A 285 -12.02 7.70 -24.62
CA GLY A 285 -12.47 9.09 -24.64
C GLY A 285 -12.34 9.79 -23.28
N ASN A 286 -11.64 9.16 -22.33
CA ASN A 286 -11.37 9.76 -21.03
C ASN A 286 -10.20 10.73 -21.11
N SER A 287 -10.22 11.74 -20.23
CA SER A 287 -9.13 12.72 -20.13
C SER A 287 -7.78 12.08 -19.76
N TRP A 288 -6.68 12.72 -20.15
CA TRP A 288 -5.28 12.42 -19.80
C TRP A 288 -4.94 12.55 -18.30
N ARG A 289 -5.94 12.83 -17.45
CA ARG A 289 -5.78 13.08 -16.01
C ARG A 289 -5.29 11.86 -15.22
N PRO A 290 -5.76 10.62 -15.46
CA PRO A 290 -5.26 9.44 -14.74
C PRO A 290 -3.77 9.20 -14.98
N TYR A 291 -3.28 9.51 -16.19
CA TYR A 291 -1.86 9.45 -16.51
C TYR A 291 -1.08 10.48 -15.68
N LEU A 292 -1.51 11.75 -15.66
CA LEU A 292 -0.87 12.77 -14.83
C LEU A 292 -0.92 12.44 -13.34
N PHE A 293 -2.03 11.91 -12.86
CA PHE A 293 -2.14 11.43 -11.49
C PHE A 293 -1.08 10.36 -11.19
N GLY A 294 -0.90 9.39 -12.10
CA GLY A 294 0.17 8.39 -12.00
C GLY A 294 1.57 9.03 -11.97
N VAL A 295 1.83 10.04 -12.81
CA VAL A 295 3.11 10.76 -12.83
C VAL A 295 3.34 11.48 -11.50
N GLY A 296 2.35 12.23 -11.00
CA GLY A 296 2.43 12.89 -9.69
C GLY A 296 2.67 11.91 -8.55
N LEU A 297 1.94 10.78 -8.53
CA LEU A 297 2.10 9.72 -7.54
C LEU A 297 3.50 9.10 -7.59
N SER A 298 4.04 8.91 -8.79
CA SER A 298 5.36 8.33 -8.99
C SER A 298 6.49 9.24 -8.50
N LEU A 299 6.40 10.55 -8.75
CA LEU A 299 7.35 11.55 -8.27
C LEU A 299 7.27 11.70 -6.74
N ALA A 300 6.05 11.72 -6.18
CA ALA A 300 5.87 11.73 -4.73
C ALA A 300 6.47 10.48 -4.05
N ALA A 301 6.23 9.30 -4.62
CA ALA A 301 6.80 8.05 -4.12
C ALA A 301 8.34 8.06 -4.18
N LEU A 302 8.91 8.61 -5.25
CA LEU A 302 10.36 8.77 -5.41
C LEU A 302 10.95 9.72 -4.36
N ILE A 303 10.34 10.89 -4.15
CA ILE A 303 10.73 11.86 -3.12
C ILE A 303 10.72 11.21 -1.73
N LEU A 304 9.64 10.48 -1.39
CA LEU A 304 9.54 9.78 -0.11
C LEU A 304 10.53 8.63 0.02
N GLY A 305 10.92 7.99 -1.09
CA GLY A 305 11.99 7.00 -1.13
C GLY A 305 13.34 7.59 -0.74
N PHE A 306 13.64 8.81 -1.20
CA PHE A 306 14.88 9.52 -0.84
C PHE A 306 14.87 10.06 0.59
N LEU A 307 13.75 10.62 1.04
CA LEU A 307 13.63 11.15 2.40
C LEU A 307 13.62 10.05 3.47
N PHE A 308 13.00 8.91 3.17
CA PHE A 308 12.80 7.80 4.09
C PHE A 308 13.17 6.47 3.42
N PRO A 309 14.46 6.20 3.15
CA PRO A 309 14.91 4.96 2.54
C PRO A 309 14.51 3.76 3.42
N LYS A 310 13.77 2.82 2.83
CA LYS A 310 13.18 1.68 3.56
C LYS A 310 14.26 0.74 4.10
N SER A 311 15.40 0.69 3.43
CA SER A 311 16.54 -0.15 3.82
C SER A 311 17.27 0.33 5.08
N GLN A 312 17.10 1.59 5.51
CA GLN A 312 17.76 2.13 6.70
C GLN A 312 17.00 1.87 8.01
N GLY A 313 15.71 1.56 7.95
CA GLY A 313 14.95 1.22 9.14
C GLY A 313 13.47 1.01 8.89
N ASN A 314 12.87 0.18 9.74
CA ASN A 314 11.43 -0.12 9.68
C ASN A 314 10.58 1.13 9.87
N ILE A 315 10.99 2.06 10.73
CA ILE A 315 10.25 3.31 10.95
C ILE A 315 10.17 4.11 9.63
N ASN A 316 11.27 4.20 8.89
CA ASN A 316 11.30 4.88 7.59
C ASN A 316 10.36 4.22 6.58
N GLU A 317 10.33 2.88 6.52
CA GLU A 317 9.41 2.15 5.65
C GLU A 317 7.94 2.48 5.95
N THR A 318 7.62 2.61 7.22
CA THR A 318 6.25 2.85 7.70
C THR A 318 5.82 4.29 7.47
N ILE A 319 6.71 5.25 7.74
CA ILE A 319 6.48 6.67 7.46
C ILE A 319 6.35 6.90 5.95
N SER A 320 7.26 6.32 5.15
CA SER A 320 7.22 6.43 3.68
C SER A 320 5.92 5.88 3.10
N SER A 321 5.46 4.71 3.56
CA SER A 321 4.20 4.10 3.07
C SER A 321 2.95 4.89 3.49
N ILE A 322 2.87 5.36 4.75
CA ILE A 322 1.76 6.19 5.23
C ILE A 322 1.72 7.52 4.47
N LEU A 323 2.85 8.21 4.34
CA LEU A 323 2.93 9.47 3.60
C LEU A 323 2.59 9.29 2.12
N THR A 324 3.02 8.19 1.49
CA THR A 324 2.68 7.92 0.08
C THR A 324 1.17 7.78 -0.09
N LEU A 325 0.48 7.14 0.87
CA LEU A 325 -0.98 7.00 0.85
C LEU A 325 -1.69 8.34 1.07
N ILE A 326 -1.20 9.17 2.00
CA ILE A 326 -1.71 10.53 2.21
C ILE A 326 -1.56 11.37 0.93
N ILE A 327 -0.39 11.35 0.31
CA ILE A 327 -0.14 12.11 -0.93
C ILE A 327 -0.99 11.56 -2.08
N ALA A 328 -1.19 10.25 -2.18
CA ALA A 328 -2.09 9.66 -3.17
C ALA A 328 -3.52 10.17 -3.00
N ALA A 329 -4.02 10.22 -1.76
CA ALA A 329 -5.34 10.77 -1.46
C ALA A 329 -5.44 12.26 -1.83
N LEU A 330 -4.46 13.07 -1.44
CA LEU A 330 -4.41 14.50 -1.78
C LEU A 330 -4.36 14.73 -3.30
N LEU A 331 -3.50 14.01 -4.01
CA LEU A 331 -3.41 14.07 -5.47
C LEU A 331 -4.74 13.65 -6.13
N SER A 332 -5.44 12.66 -5.56
CA SER A 332 -6.73 12.20 -6.10
C SER A 332 -7.82 13.28 -6.01
N ILE A 333 -7.80 14.09 -4.94
CA ILE A 333 -8.68 15.26 -4.82
C ILE A 333 -8.37 16.30 -5.89
N LEU A 334 -7.07 16.54 -6.16
CA LEU A 334 -6.63 17.48 -7.19
C LEU A 334 -6.99 17.06 -8.62
N VAL A 335 -7.20 15.77 -8.90
CA VAL A 335 -7.63 15.30 -10.24
C VAL A 335 -8.96 15.93 -10.68
N ASN A 336 -9.81 16.29 -9.71
CA ASN A 336 -11.12 16.88 -9.96
C ASN A 336 -11.05 18.39 -10.20
N ILE A 337 -9.94 19.05 -9.84
CA ILE A 337 -9.75 20.49 -10.04
C ILE A 337 -9.06 20.70 -11.39
N ASN A 338 -9.75 21.37 -12.33
CA ASN A 338 -9.20 21.65 -13.65
C ASN A 338 -7.86 22.37 -13.54
N SER A 339 -6.84 21.88 -14.28
CA SER A 339 -5.49 22.44 -14.41
C SER A 339 -4.60 22.49 -13.15
N ALA A 340 -5.11 22.21 -11.95
CA ALA A 340 -4.32 22.27 -10.71
C ALA A 340 -3.22 21.19 -10.60
N LEU A 341 -3.34 20.10 -11.35
CA LEU A 341 -2.44 18.95 -11.22
C LEU A 341 -1.09 19.17 -11.93
N LEU A 342 -1.06 19.96 -13.00
CA LEU A 342 0.17 20.35 -13.71
C LEU A 342 1.16 21.16 -12.87
N PRO A 343 0.77 22.27 -12.21
CA PRO A 343 1.71 23.03 -11.38
C PRO A 343 2.23 22.21 -10.20
N VAL A 344 1.41 21.31 -9.64
CA VAL A 344 1.88 20.39 -8.59
C VAL A 344 2.92 19.40 -9.11
N ILE A 345 2.72 18.81 -10.30
CA ILE A 345 3.75 17.97 -10.93
C ILE A 345 5.04 18.78 -11.15
N PHE A 346 4.94 20.02 -11.62
CA PHE A 346 6.11 20.86 -11.83
C PHE A 346 6.90 21.09 -10.54
N ILE A 347 6.21 21.39 -9.44
CA ILE A 347 6.82 21.51 -8.10
C ILE A 347 7.47 20.19 -7.68
N LEU A 348 6.81 19.05 -7.89
CA LEU A 348 7.35 17.73 -7.57
C LEU A 348 8.61 17.40 -8.39
N VAL A 349 8.68 17.80 -9.66
CA VAL A 349 9.89 17.64 -10.49
C VAL A 349 11.05 18.46 -9.93
N ILE A 350 10.81 19.72 -9.54
CA ILE A 350 11.83 20.58 -8.92
C ILE A 350 12.33 19.98 -7.61
N LEU A 351 11.42 19.50 -6.75
CA LEU A 351 11.77 18.85 -5.49
C LEU A 351 12.57 17.56 -5.71
N ALA A 352 12.16 16.74 -6.69
CA ALA A 352 12.89 15.53 -7.04
C ALA A 352 14.31 15.85 -7.54
N TYR A 353 14.47 16.88 -8.38
CA TYR A 353 15.78 17.34 -8.83
C TYR A 353 16.67 17.77 -7.65
N TYR A 354 16.13 18.60 -6.75
CA TYR A 354 16.86 19.09 -5.59
C TYR A 354 17.35 17.96 -4.69
N LEU A 355 16.53 16.94 -4.45
CA LEU A 355 16.93 15.78 -3.65
C LEU A 355 18.02 14.95 -4.32
N ILE A 356 17.91 14.69 -5.62
CA ILE A 356 18.94 13.96 -6.37
C ILE A 356 20.27 14.71 -6.32
N TYR A 357 20.23 16.03 -6.53
CA TYR A 357 21.42 16.88 -6.44
C TYR A 357 22.06 16.83 -5.05
N LYS A 358 21.26 16.97 -3.98
CA LYS A 358 21.74 16.95 -2.59
C LYS A 358 22.38 15.62 -2.20
N GLU A 359 21.87 14.49 -2.71
CA GLU A 359 22.41 13.16 -2.38
C GLU A 359 23.68 12.78 -3.16
N GLU A 360 24.04 13.54 -4.20
CA GLU A 360 25.33 13.40 -4.90
C GLU A 360 26.46 14.19 -4.23
N GLU A 361 26.15 15.24 -3.45
CA GLU A 361 27.16 15.99 -2.72
C GLU A 361 27.81 15.07 -1.66
N PRO A 362 29.15 14.93 -1.66
CA PRO A 362 29.83 14.20 -0.60
C PRO A 362 29.58 14.94 0.71
N THR A 363 28.89 14.29 1.66
CA THR A 363 28.89 14.72 3.05
C THR A 363 30.35 14.71 3.51
N ILE A 364 30.95 15.90 3.62
CA ILE A 364 32.30 16.16 4.10
C ILE A 364 32.47 15.58 5.50
#